data_AF-A0A359DCV0-F1
#
_entry.id   AF-A0A359DCV0-F1
#
_cell.length_a   1.000
_cell.length_b   1.000
_cell.length_c   1.000
_cell.angle_alpha   90.00
_cell.angle_beta   90.00
_cell.angle_gamma   90.00
#
_symmetry.space_group_name_H-M   'P 1'
#
loop_
_entity.id
_entity.type
_entity.pdbx_description
1 polymer ?
#
loop_
_entity_poly.entity_id
_entity_poly.type
_entity_poly.pdbx_seq_one_letter_code
_entity_poly.pdbx_strand_id
1 'polypeptide(L)'
;MNHYDLLLLGAGHAHLGVLRRWAMIERPPGRIGLISAGPTAWYSGMLPGLLAGRQHPADCQVELPALCRAAKVELIIQPVESLSAVQQQVQLADGQTL
;
A
#
# COMPACT_ATOMS: atom_id res chain seq x y z
N MET A 1 6.52 19.10 11.57
CA MET A 1 6.12 18.56 10.25
C MET A 1 6.21 17.05 10.35
N ASN A 2 5.14 16.32 10.03
CA ASN A 2 5.04 14.89 10.27
C ASN A 2 5.69 14.14 9.09
N HIS A 3 7.02 14.20 9.01
CA HIS A 3 7.79 13.69 7.87
C HIS A 3 7.84 12.15 7.87
N TYR A 4 7.78 11.54 6.69
CA TYR A 4 8.01 10.11 6.48
C TYR A 4 9.41 9.90 5.92
N ASP A 5 10.13 8.91 6.43
CA ASP A 5 11.44 8.51 5.90
C ASP A 5 11.28 7.73 4.59
N LEU A 6 10.14 7.05 4.40
CA LEU A 6 9.80 6.32 3.19
C LEU A 6 8.28 6.26 2.99
N LEU A 7 7.84 6.57 1.77
CA LEU A 7 6.46 6.35 1.32
C LEU A 7 6.44 5.31 0.20
N LEU A 8 5.65 4.25 0.40
CA LEU A 8 5.32 3.27 -0.63
C LEU A 8 4.00 3.71 -1.29
N LEU A 9 4.06 4.15 -2.54
CA LEU A 9 2.86 4.59 -3.27
C LEU A 9 2.22 3.42 -4.03
N GLY A 10 1.02 3.02 -3.60
CA GLY A 10 0.24 1.92 -4.18
C GLY A 10 0.53 0.57 -3.55
N ALA A 11 -0.48 -0.29 -3.46
CA ALA A 11 -0.39 -1.62 -2.87
C ALA A 11 -0.28 -2.75 -3.92
N GLY A 12 0.58 -2.56 -4.93
CA GLY A 12 0.84 -3.56 -5.97
C GLY A 12 1.73 -4.70 -5.48
N HIS A 13 1.86 -5.75 -6.30
CA HIS A 13 2.65 -6.96 -6.00
C HIS A 13 4.07 -6.68 -5.47
N ALA A 14 4.75 -5.67 -6.03
CA ALA A 14 6.07 -5.27 -5.59
C ALA A 14 6.07 -4.85 -4.11
N HIS A 15 5.20 -3.91 -3.72
CA HIS A 15 5.09 -3.45 -2.34
C HIS A 15 4.52 -4.52 -1.41
N LEU A 16 3.56 -5.35 -1.86
CA LEU A 16 3.09 -6.49 -1.07
C LEU A 16 4.22 -7.47 -0.75
N GLY A 17 5.12 -7.73 -1.71
CA GLY A 17 6.32 -8.55 -1.50
C GLY A 17 7.27 -7.93 -0.46
N VAL A 18 7.49 -6.61 -0.54
CA VAL A 18 8.29 -5.86 0.44
C VAL A 18 7.69 -5.95 1.85
N LEU A 19 6.39 -5.66 2.00
CA LEU A 19 5.70 -5.72 3.28
C LEU A 19 5.71 -7.14 3.85
N ARG A 20 5.49 -8.17 3.01
CA ARG A 20 5.57 -9.57 3.44
C ARG A 20 6.97 -9.90 3.97
N ARG A 21 8.02 -9.46 3.29
CA ARG A 21 9.40 -9.67 3.75
C ARG A 21 9.67 -8.96 5.07
N TRP A 22 9.23 -7.71 5.21
CA TRP A 22 9.35 -6.92 6.44
C TRP A 22 8.52 -7.43 7.61
N ALA A 23 7.41 -8.13 7.35
CA ALA A 23 6.63 -8.80 8.38
C ALA A 23 7.32 -10.08 8.90
N MET A 24 8.17 -10.71 8.09
CA MET A 24 8.87 -11.95 8.44
C MET A 24 10.28 -11.71 9.00
N ILE A 25 10.93 -10.63 8.58
CA ILE A 25 12.30 -10.25 8.94
C ILE A 25 12.27 -8.82 9.53
N GLU A 26 13.40 -8.12 9.59
CA GLU A 26 13.48 -6.73 9.99
C GLU A 26 13.22 -5.78 8.81
N ARG A 27 12.51 -4.67 9.09
CA ARG A 27 12.34 -3.55 8.17
C ARG A 27 13.37 -2.45 8.44
N PRO A 28 13.68 -1.59 7.46
CA PRO A 28 14.50 -0.40 7.70
C PRO A 28 13.95 0.45 8.86
N PRO A 29 14.80 1.14 9.64
CA PRO A 29 14.34 2.08 10.67
C PRO A 29 13.59 3.26 10.04
N GLY A 30 12.91 4.05 10.89
CA GLY A 30 12.18 5.24 10.47
C GLY A 30 10.67 5.07 10.39
N ARG A 31 9.98 6.16 10.06
CA ARG A 31 8.54 6.24 9.85
C ARG A 31 8.24 5.93 8.38
N ILE A 32 7.56 4.81 8.15
CA ILE A 32 7.27 4.29 6.81
C ILE A 32 5.76 4.23 6.62
N GLY A 33 5.27 4.75 5.50
CA GLY A 33 3.86 4.72 5.11
C GLY A 33 3.62 3.92 3.83
N LEU A 34 2.50 3.22 3.74
CA LEU A 34 1.92 2.71 2.50
C LEU A 34 0.68 3.53 2.16
N ILE A 35 0.66 4.14 0.97
CA ILE A 35 -0.50 4.86 0.46
C ILE A 35 -1.26 3.95 -0.50
N SER A 36 -2.57 3.79 -0.27
CA SER A 36 -3.45 2.98 -1.11
C SER A 36 -4.80 3.67 -1.26
N ALA A 37 -5.45 3.53 -2.42
CA ALA A 37 -6.78 4.06 -2.64
C ALA A 37 -7.88 3.33 -1.83
N GLY A 38 -7.57 2.16 -1.27
CA GLY A 38 -8.49 1.37 -0.47
C GLY A 38 -7.78 0.45 0.53
N PRO A 39 -8.54 -0.22 1.42
CA PRO A 39 -7.99 -1.09 2.46
C PRO A 39 -7.49 -2.44 1.93
N THR A 40 -7.76 -2.78 0.68
CA THR A 40 -7.41 -4.06 0.07
C THR A 40 -6.61 -3.85 -1.21
N ALA A 41 -5.70 -4.77 -1.51
CA ALA A 41 -5.04 -4.84 -2.81
C ALA A 41 -5.60 -5.99 -3.64
N TRP A 42 -5.86 -5.75 -4.92
CA TRP A 42 -6.27 -6.79 -5.85
C TRP A 42 -5.08 -7.65 -6.30
N TYR A 43 -5.25 -8.97 -6.21
CA TYR A 43 -4.34 -9.93 -6.80
C TYR A 43 -4.72 -10.17 -8.27
N SER A 44 -4.05 -9.46 -9.17
CA SER A 44 -4.34 -9.49 -10.61
C SER A 44 -4.30 -10.91 -11.23
N GLY A 45 -3.50 -11.82 -10.67
CA GLY A 45 -3.43 -13.22 -11.10
C GLY A 45 -4.73 -14.00 -10.94
N MET A 46 -5.62 -13.59 -10.02
CA MET A 46 -6.93 -14.23 -9.80
C MET A 46 -8.09 -13.54 -10.51
N LEU A 47 -7.90 -12.33 -11.05
CA LEU A 47 -8.95 -11.59 -11.74
C LEU A 47 -9.58 -12.34 -12.93
N PRO A 48 -8.84 -13.10 -13.76
CA PRO A 48 -9.48 -13.92 -14.80
C PRO A 48 -10.44 -14.98 -14.24
N GLY A 49 -10.15 -15.53 -13.05
CA GLY A 49 -11.03 -16.46 -12.35
C GLY A 49 -12.28 -15.78 -11.80
N LEU A 50 -12.13 -14.58 -11.26
CA LEU A 50 -13.25 -13.74 -10.78
C LEU A 50 -14.21 -13.38 -11.92
N LEU A 51 -13.68 -12.87 -13.04
CA LEU A 51 -14.49 -12.49 -14.21
C LEU A 51 -15.23 -13.68 -14.82
N ALA A 52 -14.65 -14.87 -14.73
CA ALA A 52 -15.28 -16.11 -15.18
C ALA A 52 -16.23 -16.74 -14.15
N GLY A 53 -16.48 -16.09 -13.01
CA GLY A 53 -17.35 -16.60 -11.95
C GLY A 53 -16.80 -17.81 -11.17
N ARG A 54 -15.49 -18.08 -11.25
CA ARG A 54 -14.83 -19.20 -10.56
C ARG A 54 -14.21 -18.83 -9.20
N GLN A 55 -14.13 -17.54 -8.89
CA GLN A 55 -13.58 -17.01 -7.65
C GLN A 55 -14.51 -15.93 -7.13
N HIS A 56 -14.61 -15.80 -5.80
CA HIS A 56 -15.27 -14.64 -5.21
C HIS A 56 -14.30 -13.45 -5.12
N PRO A 57 -14.82 -12.21 -5.07
CA PRO A 57 -13.99 -11.02 -4.88
C PRO A 57 -13.06 -11.12 -3.66
N ALA A 58 -13.54 -11.71 -2.56
CA ALA A 58 -12.77 -11.90 -1.33
C ALA A 58 -11.55 -12.82 -1.51
N ASP A 59 -11.62 -13.79 -2.42
CA ASP A 59 -10.49 -14.67 -2.74
C ASP A 59 -9.38 -13.93 -3.51
N CYS A 60 -9.72 -12.81 -4.14
CA CYS A 60 -8.85 -12.06 -5.05
C CYS A 60 -8.21 -10.84 -4.39
N GLN A 61 -8.38 -10.66 -3.08
CA GLN A 61 -7.95 -9.46 -2.35
C GLN A 61 -7.00 -9.80 -1.21
N VAL A 62 -6.06 -8.88 -0.96
CA VAL A 62 -5.15 -8.92 0.18
C VAL A 62 -5.51 -7.79 1.14
N GLU A 63 -5.79 -8.14 2.40
CA GLU A 63 -6.09 -7.20 3.48
C GLU A 63 -4.82 -6.42 3.89
N LEU A 64 -4.78 -5.12 3.58
CA LEU A 64 -3.63 -4.27 3.87
C LEU A 64 -3.45 -3.94 5.36
N PRO A 65 -4.50 -3.69 6.17
CA PRO A 65 -4.31 -3.33 7.57
C PRO A 65 -3.54 -4.37 8.37
N ALA A 66 -3.81 -5.65 8.14
CA ALA A 66 -3.12 -6.75 8.81
C ALA A 66 -1.66 -6.86 8.36
N LEU A 67 -1.41 -6.75 7.05
CA LEU A 67 -0.07 -6.83 6.48
C LEU A 67 0.81 -5.64 6.89
N CYS A 68 0.30 -4.42 6.82
CA CYS A 68 1.00 -3.20 7.25
C CYS A 68 1.34 -3.24 8.74
N ARG A 69 0.40 -3.68 9.59
CA ARG A 69 0.66 -3.86 11.03
C ARG A 69 1.78 -4.86 11.28
N ALA A 70 1.78 -6.00 10.61
CA ALA A 70 2.83 -7.00 10.73
C ALA A 70 4.20 -6.46 10.25
N ALA A 71 4.21 -5.66 9.19
CA ALA A 71 5.41 -5.00 8.65
C ALA A 71 5.84 -3.74 9.43
N LYS A 72 5.11 -3.33 10.48
CA LYS A 72 5.31 -2.07 11.22
C LYS A 72 5.32 -0.82 10.31
N VAL A 73 4.39 -0.78 9.34
CA VAL A 73 4.17 0.30 8.37
C VAL A 73 2.81 0.95 8.62
N GLU A 74 2.73 2.28 8.51
CA GLU A 74 1.48 3.04 8.60
C GLU A 74 0.69 2.89 7.29
N LEU A 75 -0.60 2.53 7.36
CA LEU A 75 -1.48 2.49 6.19
C LEU A 75 -2.23 3.81 6.05
N ILE A 76 -2.12 4.44 4.89
CA ILE A 76 -2.77 5.70 4.54
C ILE A 76 -3.75 5.41 3.41
N ILE A 77 -5.05 5.46 3.71
CA ILE A 77 -6.10 5.17 2.73
C ILE A 77 -6.53 6.49 2.08
N GLN A 78 -5.85 6.85 1.00
CA GLN A 78 -6.14 8.05 0.21
C GLN A 78 -5.53 7.89 -1.19
N PRO A 79 -6.22 8.26 -2.28
CA PRO A 79 -5.58 8.37 -3.59
C PRO A 79 -4.51 9.46 -3.60
N VAL A 80 -3.44 9.21 -4.34
CA VAL A 80 -2.40 10.20 -4.64
C VAL A 80 -2.80 10.98 -5.89
N GLU A 81 -2.77 12.30 -5.82
CA GLU A 81 -3.07 13.18 -6.96
C GLU A 81 -1.79 13.63 -7.68
N SER A 82 -0.76 13.99 -6.92
CA SER A 82 0.49 14.46 -7.50
C SER A 82 1.73 14.08 -6.67
N LEU A 83 2.87 14.01 -7.35
CA LEU A 83 4.18 13.72 -6.78
C LEU A 83 5.17 14.76 -7.29
N SER A 84 5.89 15.41 -6.38
CA SER A 84 6.99 16.32 -6.69
C SER A 84 8.30 15.74 -6.14
N ALA A 85 9.16 15.22 -7.03
CA ALA A 85 10.45 14.68 -6.63
C ALA A 85 11.42 15.78 -6.16
N VAL A 86 11.33 16.98 -6.72
CA VAL A 86 12.17 18.14 -6.36
C VAL A 86 11.87 18.61 -4.94
N GLN A 87 10.58 18.62 -4.56
CA GLN A 87 10.15 19.04 -3.23
C GLN A 87 10.05 17.87 -2.25
N GLN A 88 10.22 16.64 -2.71
CA GLN A 88 10.02 15.40 -1.97
C GLN A 88 8.64 15.36 -1.29
N GLN A 89 7.59 15.68 -2.06
CA GLN A 89 6.22 15.81 -1.57
C GLN A 89 5.24 14.98 -2.37
N VAL A 90 4.23 14.46 -1.68
CA VAL A 90 3.07 13.80 -2.28
C VAL A 90 1.82 14.57 -1.87
N GLN A 91 1.00 14.96 -2.84
CA GLN A 91 -0.35 15.46 -2.57
C GLN A 91 -1.37 14.34 -2.67
N LEU A 92 -2.22 14.29 -1.64
CA LEU A 92 -3.31 13.36 -1.55
C LEU A 92 -4.63 14.02 -1.94
N ALA A 93 -5.63 13.21 -2.31
CA ALA A 93 -6.92 13.71 -2.79
C ALA A 93 -7.76 14.47 -1.76
N ASP A 94 -7.43 14.38 -0.46
CA ASP A 94 -8.04 15.19 0.60
C ASP A 94 -7.34 16.54 0.83
N GLY A 95 -6.36 16.88 -0.01
CA GLY A 95 -5.55 18.09 0.12
C GLY A 95 -4.40 17.99 1.13
N GLN A 96 -4.22 16.84 1.79
CA GLN A 96 -3.04 16.62 2.63
C GLN A 96 -1.78 16.51 1.78
N THR A 97 -0.71 17.15 2.25
CA THR A 97 0.65 16.98 1.71
C THR A 97 1.50 16.18 2.68
N LEU A 98 2.13 15.12 2.18
CA LEU A 98 3.09 14.28 2.90
C LEU A 98 4.52 14.47 2.40
#